data_AF-M0HDG8-F1
#
_entry.id   AF-M0HDG8-F1
#
_cell.length_a   1.000
_cell.length_b   1.000
_cell.length_c   1.000
_cell.angle_alpha   90.00
_cell.angle_beta   90.00
_cell.angle_gamma   90.00
#
_symmetry.space_group_name_H-M   'P 1'
#
loop_
_entity.id
_entity.type
_entity.pdbx_description
1 polymer ?
#
loop_
_entity_poly.entity_id
_entity_poly.type
_entity_poly.pdbx_seq_one_letter_code
_entity_poly.pdbx_strand_id
1 'polypeptide(L)'
;MSNRSLDDFAGGPDDDDDAVESVSDDSVESVSDDTVESVPDDTETEADRDALDTLATYRWTPDGTACPVCGDTVQKRWLDGEQYVCHDCKDW
;
A
#
# COMPACT_ATOMS: atom_id res chain seq x y z
N MET A 1 -5.07 -25.62 4.04
CA MET A 1 -4.00 -24.60 4.03
C MET A 1 -4.30 -23.66 5.19
N SER A 2 -3.74 -23.92 6.36
CA SER A 2 -3.98 -23.06 7.53
C SER A 2 -3.28 -21.73 7.29
N ASN A 3 -4.03 -20.64 7.31
CA ASN A 3 -3.49 -19.30 7.30
C ASN A 3 -2.68 -19.12 8.59
N ARG A 4 -1.36 -18.97 8.45
CA ARG A 4 -0.46 -18.73 9.56
C ARG A 4 -0.72 -17.29 10.02
N SER A 5 -1.20 -17.14 11.25
CA SER A 5 -1.56 -15.82 11.79
C SER A 5 -0.32 -14.93 11.87
N LEU A 6 -0.48 -13.62 11.62
CA LEU A 6 0.62 -12.63 11.62
C LEU A 6 1.48 -12.66 12.90
N ASP A 7 0.91 -13.13 14.01
CA ASP A 7 1.55 -13.24 15.32
C ASP A 7 2.75 -14.20 15.36
N ASP A 8 2.75 -15.27 14.54
CA ASP A 8 3.86 -16.25 14.47
C ASP A 8 5.13 -15.65 13.84
N PHE A 9 5.00 -14.60 13.03
CA PHE A 9 6.14 -13.92 12.41
C PHE A 9 6.77 -12.86 13.34
N ALA A 10 6.02 -12.35 14.32
CA ALA A 10 6.48 -11.28 15.20
C ALA A 10 7.01 -11.79 16.56
N GLY A 11 6.62 -12.99 17.00
CA GLY A 11 6.98 -13.54 18.31
C GLY A 11 7.88 -14.77 18.21
N GLY A 12 9.20 -14.57 18.11
CA GLY A 12 10.16 -15.63 18.40
C GLY A 12 10.16 -15.92 19.91
N PRO A 13 10.03 -17.18 20.36
CA PRO A 13 10.06 -17.49 21.79
C PRO A 13 11.44 -17.19 22.36
N ASP A 14 11.47 -16.18 23.20
CA ASP A 14 12.53 -15.89 24.16
C ASP A 14 12.49 -16.98 25.25
N ASP A 15 13.58 -17.75 25.40
CA ASP A 15 13.87 -18.57 26.58
C ASP A 15 15.40 -18.77 26.69
N ASP A 16 15.99 -17.82 27.41
CA ASP A 16 17.04 -17.90 28.45
C ASP A 16 18.46 -18.50 28.21
N ASP A 17 19.45 -17.61 28.42
CA ASP A 17 20.54 -17.65 29.42
C ASP A 17 22.03 -17.57 28.96
N ASP A 18 22.75 -16.70 29.68
CA ASP A 18 24.21 -16.50 29.84
C ASP A 18 25.05 -15.81 28.74
N ALA A 19 25.19 -14.46 28.84
CA ALA A 19 26.48 -13.76 28.80
C ALA A 19 26.33 -12.25 29.14
N VAL A 20 26.65 -11.87 30.38
CA VAL A 20 26.77 -10.47 30.81
C VAL A 20 28.13 -9.88 30.45
N GLU A 21 28.28 -9.35 29.24
CA GLU A 21 29.40 -8.47 28.91
C GLU A 21 28.92 -7.01 28.95
N SER A 22 29.24 -6.35 30.05
CA SER A 22 28.90 -4.96 30.34
C SER A 22 29.66 -4.01 29.40
N VAL A 23 28.96 -3.26 28.55
CA VAL A 23 29.43 -1.96 28.05
C VAL A 23 28.30 -0.95 28.15
N SER A 24 28.53 0.09 28.95
CA SER A 24 27.68 1.27 29.06
C SER A 24 28.03 2.27 27.96
N ASP A 25 27.00 3.00 27.54
CA ASP A 25 26.96 4.46 27.32
C ASP A 25 26.51 4.90 25.91
N ASP A 26 25.26 5.38 25.89
CA ASP A 26 24.76 6.61 25.27
C ASP A 26 25.09 6.90 23.80
N SER A 27 24.07 6.86 22.95
CA SER A 27 23.73 8.03 22.11
C SER A 27 22.37 7.83 21.44
N VAL A 28 21.48 8.80 21.68
CA VAL A 28 20.22 8.97 20.96
C VAL A 28 20.49 9.16 19.46
N GLU A 29 19.87 8.34 18.61
CA GLU A 29 19.68 8.67 17.20
C GLU A 29 18.24 8.27 16.87
N SER A 30 17.36 9.27 16.87
CA SER A 30 16.00 9.19 16.41
C SER A 30 16.00 8.77 14.94
N VAL A 31 15.88 7.48 14.64
CA VAL A 31 15.64 7.07 13.25
C VAL A 31 14.17 7.32 12.97
N SER A 32 13.92 8.40 12.24
CA SER A 32 12.62 8.67 11.66
C SER A 32 12.11 7.40 10.98
N ASP A 33 10.88 7.04 11.30
CA ASP A 33 10.03 6.15 10.50
C ASP A 33 9.86 6.81 9.13
N ASP A 34 10.90 6.73 8.30
CA ASP A 34 10.77 6.90 6.86
C ASP A 34 10.24 5.55 6.37
N THR A 35 8.96 5.32 6.68
CA THR A 35 8.15 4.35 5.98
C THR A 35 8.07 4.83 4.55
N VAL A 36 9.10 4.50 3.78
CA VAL A 36 8.97 4.35 2.34
C VAL A 36 7.99 3.21 2.15
N GLU A 37 6.70 3.54 2.23
CA GLU A 37 5.66 2.82 1.53
C GLU A 37 6.20 2.72 0.11
N SER A 38 6.76 1.55 -0.22
CA SER A 38 7.12 1.18 -1.58
C SER A 38 5.82 1.23 -2.36
N VAL A 39 5.48 2.43 -2.82
CA VAL A 39 4.54 2.65 -3.89
C VAL A 39 5.05 1.73 -4.99
N PRO A 40 4.29 0.70 -5.40
CA PRO A 40 4.61 0.07 -6.67
C PRO A 40 4.54 1.23 -7.66
N ASP A 41 5.71 1.65 -8.12
CA ASP A 41 5.85 2.52 -9.26
C ASP A 41 5.33 1.69 -10.43
N ASP A 42 4.00 1.67 -10.56
CA ASP A 42 3.29 1.28 -11.77
C ASP A 42 3.53 2.45 -12.72
N THR A 43 4.82 2.59 -13.10
CA THR A 43 5.26 3.27 -14.31
C THR A 43 4.29 2.80 -15.36
N GLU A 44 3.47 3.74 -15.86
CA GLU A 44 2.65 3.70 -17.05
C GLU A 44 2.97 2.47 -17.92
N THR A 45 2.45 1.32 -17.52
CA THR A 45 2.55 0.13 -18.34
C THR A 45 1.41 0.33 -19.31
N GLU A 46 1.76 0.94 -20.45
CA GLU A 46 1.07 0.77 -21.73
C GLU A 46 0.79 -0.72 -21.87
N ALA A 47 -0.35 -1.16 -21.32
CA ALA A 47 -0.74 -2.53 -21.22
C ALA A 47 -1.25 -2.96 -22.59
N ASP A 48 -0.34 -3.08 -23.55
CA ASP A 48 -0.49 -3.92 -24.72
C ASP A 48 -0.33 -5.37 -24.27
N ARG A 49 -1.30 -5.82 -23.47
CA ARG A 49 -1.51 -7.22 -23.10
C ARG A 49 -2.88 -7.57 -23.63
N ASP A 50 -2.91 -8.00 -24.89
CA ASP A 50 -3.98 -8.83 -25.48
C ASP A 50 -5.35 -8.58 -24.82
N ALA A 51 -5.99 -7.47 -25.22
CA ALA A 51 -7.13 -6.87 -24.54
C ALA A 51 -8.35 -7.79 -24.52
N LEU A 52 -8.33 -8.78 -23.64
CA LEU A 52 -9.54 -9.27 -23.01
C LEU A 52 -10.14 -8.04 -22.33
N ASP A 53 -11.34 -7.65 -22.76
CA ASP A 53 -12.14 -6.53 -22.28
C ASP A 53 -12.44 -6.70 -20.78
N THR A 54 -11.42 -6.52 -19.96
CA THR A 54 -11.43 -6.68 -18.52
C THR A 54 -11.18 -5.29 -17.98
N LEU A 55 -12.25 -4.48 -17.99
CA LEU A 55 -12.23 -3.16 -17.39
C LEU A 55 -11.69 -3.28 -15.96
N ALA A 56 -10.62 -2.53 -15.67
CA ALA A 56 -10.04 -2.50 -14.33
C ALA A 56 -11.10 -2.00 -13.34
N THR A 57 -11.27 -2.67 -12.20
CA THR A 57 -12.27 -2.28 -11.19
C THR A 57 -11.94 -0.94 -10.52
N TYR A 58 -10.68 -0.53 -10.56
CA TYR A 58 -10.21 0.79 -10.18
C TYR A 58 -9.02 1.21 -11.05
N ARG A 59 -8.76 2.51 -11.08
CA ARG A 59 -7.57 3.11 -11.70
C ARG A 59 -6.86 4.00 -10.71
N TRP A 60 -5.54 3.93 -10.73
CA TRP A 60 -4.66 4.84 -10.02
C TRP A 60 -3.89 5.69 -11.03
N THR A 61 -3.80 7.00 -10.78
CA THR A 61 -3.01 7.95 -11.57
C THR A 61 -2.20 8.85 -10.63
N PRO A 62 -0.86 8.94 -10.78
CA PRO A 62 -0.02 9.69 -9.86
C PRO A 62 -0.32 11.21 -9.88
N ASP A 63 -0.57 11.76 -11.07
CA ASP A 63 -0.99 13.16 -11.27
C ASP A 63 -2.44 13.42 -10.78
N GLY A 64 -3.19 12.35 -10.53
CA GLY A 64 -4.61 12.40 -10.26
C GLY A 64 -5.43 12.68 -11.51
N THR A 65 -6.74 12.55 -11.39
CA THR A 65 -7.66 12.91 -12.46
C THR A 65 -8.98 13.37 -11.86
N ALA A 66 -9.60 14.37 -12.49
CA ALA A 66 -10.87 14.91 -12.05
C ALA A 66 -11.97 13.84 -12.04
N CYS A 67 -12.73 13.81 -10.95
CA CYS A 67 -13.96 13.03 -10.84
C CYS A 67 -15.06 13.67 -11.72
N PRO A 68 -15.77 12.90 -12.55
CA PRO A 68 -16.83 13.45 -13.40
C PRO A 68 -18.07 13.90 -12.61
N VAL A 69 -18.21 13.50 -11.34
CA VAL A 69 -19.37 13.83 -10.49
C VAL A 69 -19.13 15.09 -9.66
N CYS A 70 -18.04 15.13 -8.88
CA CYS A 70 -17.74 16.25 -7.99
C CYS A 70 -16.65 17.21 -8.52
N GLY A 71 -15.92 16.84 -9.57
CA GLY A 71 -14.82 17.65 -10.12
C GLY A 71 -13.50 17.56 -9.36
N ASP A 72 -13.47 16.87 -8.22
CA ASP A 72 -12.27 16.75 -7.39
C ASP A 72 -11.18 15.92 -8.07
N THR A 73 -9.93 16.38 -8.00
CA THR A 73 -8.78 15.67 -8.57
C THR A 73 -8.33 14.60 -7.60
N VAL A 74 -8.54 13.34 -7.96
CA VAL A 74 -8.19 12.19 -7.11
C VAL A 74 -7.21 11.26 -7.82
N GLN A 75 -6.28 10.70 -7.05
CA GLN A 75 -5.33 9.72 -7.56
C GLN A 75 -5.95 8.35 -7.78
N LYS A 76 -6.98 7.99 -7.00
CA LYS A 76 -7.70 6.71 -7.11
C LYS A 76 -9.14 6.97 -7.57
N ARG A 77 -9.57 6.25 -8.61
CA ARG A 77 -10.96 6.24 -9.08
C ARG A 77 -11.44 4.80 -9.27
N TRP A 78 -12.73 4.57 -9.08
CA TRP A 78 -13.35 3.25 -9.12
C TRP A 78 -14.39 3.19 -10.22
N LEU A 79 -14.49 2.02 -10.85
CA LEU A 79 -15.52 1.77 -11.86
C LEU A 79 -16.89 1.75 -11.19
N ASP A 80 -17.78 2.60 -11.67
CA ASP A 80 -19.18 2.73 -11.32
C ASP A 80 -19.98 2.70 -12.63
N GLY A 81 -20.63 1.57 -12.92
CA GLY A 81 -21.18 1.29 -14.24
C GLY A 81 -20.09 1.30 -15.33
N GLU A 82 -20.10 2.36 -16.16
CA GLU A 82 -19.17 2.56 -17.28
C GLU A 82 -18.19 3.73 -17.04
N GLN A 83 -18.25 4.38 -15.88
CA GLN A 83 -17.45 5.55 -15.55
C GLN A 83 -16.57 5.34 -14.32
N TYR A 84 -15.46 6.07 -14.24
CA TYR A 84 -14.57 6.05 -13.08
C TYR A 84 -14.84 7.26 -12.19
N VAL A 85 -15.32 7.01 -10.97
CA VAL A 85 -15.65 8.04 -9.98
C VAL A 85 -14.72 7.97 -8.78
N CYS A 86 -14.63 9.05 -8.00
CA CYS A 86 -13.87 9.03 -6.75
C CYS A 86 -14.53 8.12 -5.69
N HIS A 87 -13.81 7.83 -4.60
CA HIS A 87 -14.30 6.99 -3.51
C HIS A 87 -15.61 7.49 -2.90
N ASP A 88 -15.74 8.81 -2.78
CA ASP A 88 -16.89 9.47 -2.15
C ASP A 88 -18.15 9.43 -3.03
N CYS A 89 -17.98 9.54 -4.35
CA CYS A 89 -19.09 9.55 -5.30
C CYS A 89 -19.52 8.16 -5.80
N LYS A 90 -18.79 7.10 -5.42
CA LYS A 90 -19.14 5.74 -5.82
C LYS A 90 -20.33 5.23 -5.00
N ASP A 91 -21.28 4.57 -5.66
CA ASP A 91 -22.42 3.89 -5.04
C ASP A 91 -22.00 2.47 -4.59
N TRP A 92 -21.05 2.40 -3.65
CA TRP A 92 -20.48 1.16 -3.13
C TRP A 92 -21.36 0.49 -2.07
#